data_AF-A0A9Q0PQ57-F1
#
_entry.id   AF-A0A9Q0PQ57-F1
#
_cell.length_a   1.000
_cell.length_b   1.000
_cell.length_c   1.000
_cell.angle_alpha   90.00
_cell.angle_beta   90.00
_cell.angle_gamma   90.00
#
_symmetry.space_group_name_H-M   'P 1'
#
loop_
_entity.id
_entity.type
_entity.pdbx_description
1 polymer ?
#
loop_
_entity_poly.entity_id
_entity_poly.type
_entity_poly.pdbx_seq_one_letter_code
_entity_poly.pdbx_strand_id
1 'polypeptide(L)'
;MSPANQKSILTELKHKLIAINPLKLLEGSQKELNLNLSKFPKLLEKSFPDISKAYRDVDFDFHIVNQIIASHFYHQGLFDLGDCLINEAGEPEAAAQRSHFLELHQILEAMRIKNIEPALKWVSTNREKLVQNGSNLELKLHQLQFVEILKRGNRADALSYAKTHLVFFASSHLKEFQKLIVCIIWIGKLESCPHSELFTPIHWEKLTEELTRDFCNFICQSLQSPLSVAIVAGIEGLPTLLKLANVMAAKKQEWQALKQLPVPVELGKEFQFHSIFVCPVSRDQGSEENPPMLLPCLHVLCKQSIMKLSKGSSRAFKCPYCPAEASAVQCRQLYF
;
A
#
# COMPACT_ATOMS: atom_id res chain seq x y z
N MET A 1 68.34 -23.07 12.72
CA MET A 1 67.94 -23.13 14.15
C MET A 1 68.32 -24.49 14.70
N SER A 2 68.91 -24.59 15.90
CA SER A 2 69.30 -25.88 16.48
C SER A 2 68.07 -26.70 16.93
N PRO A 3 68.15 -28.04 16.98
CA PRO A 3 67.04 -28.92 17.39
C PRO A 3 66.51 -28.62 18.80
N ALA A 4 67.36 -28.14 19.71
CA ALA A 4 66.98 -27.73 21.06
C ALA A 4 66.01 -26.54 21.06
N ASN A 5 66.13 -25.63 20.08
CA ASN A 5 65.30 -24.44 19.98
C ASN A 5 63.87 -24.77 19.49
N GLN A 6 63.72 -25.77 18.61
CA GLN A 6 62.41 -26.24 18.15
C GLN A 6 61.59 -26.90 19.28
N LYS A 7 62.24 -27.66 20.16
CA LYS A 7 61.57 -28.32 21.30
C LYS A 7 61.05 -27.31 22.33
N SER A 8 61.80 -26.23 22.56
CA SER A 8 61.37 -25.11 23.41
C SER A 8 60.13 -24.42 22.84
N ILE A 9 60.16 -24.09 21.54
CA ILE A 9 59.04 -23.44 20.84
C ILE A 9 57.77 -24.30 20.88
N LEU A 10 57.89 -25.61 20.63
CA LEU A 10 56.78 -26.55 20.73
C LEU A 10 56.20 -26.66 22.15
N THR A 11 57.06 -26.58 23.17
CA THR A 11 56.63 -26.65 24.58
C THR A 11 55.90 -25.37 24.99
N GLU A 12 56.37 -24.21 24.55
CA GLU A 12 55.70 -22.92 24.77
C GLU A 12 54.35 -22.86 24.04
N LEU A 13 54.30 -23.33 22.79
CA LEU A 13 53.05 -23.44 22.02
C LEU A 13 52.04 -24.35 22.74
N LYS A 14 52.49 -25.51 23.25
CA LYS A 14 51.64 -26.43 24.02
C LYS A 14 51.10 -25.77 25.29
N HIS A 15 51.93 -25.04 26.03
CA HIS A 15 51.48 -24.31 27.23
C HIS A 15 50.46 -23.23 26.89
N LYS A 16 50.68 -22.45 25.83
CA LYS A 16 49.71 -21.43 25.37
C LYS A 16 48.40 -22.06 24.91
N LEU A 17 48.44 -23.17 24.19
CA LEU A 17 47.23 -23.90 23.77
C LEU A 17 46.45 -24.47 24.96
N ILE A 18 47.12 -25.00 25.97
CA ILE A 18 46.47 -25.49 27.21
C ILE A 18 45.87 -24.32 27.99
N ALA A 19 46.58 -23.18 28.08
CA ALA A 19 46.10 -21.99 28.79
C ALA A 19 44.88 -21.34 28.12
N ILE A 20 44.84 -21.30 26.79
CA ILE A 20 43.69 -20.80 26.02
C ILE A 20 42.49 -21.77 26.14
N ASN A 21 42.74 -23.04 26.45
CA ASN A 21 41.73 -24.10 26.59
C ASN A 21 40.64 -24.06 25.50
N PRO A 22 41.03 -24.01 24.21
CA PRO A 22 40.10 -23.77 23.11
C PRO A 22 39.01 -24.84 23.00
N LEU A 23 39.30 -26.07 23.45
CA LEU A 23 38.31 -27.16 23.49
C LEU A 23 37.14 -26.86 24.42
N LYS A 24 37.39 -26.36 25.65
CA LYS A 24 36.29 -26.00 26.56
C LYS A 24 35.49 -24.79 26.06
N LEU A 25 36.16 -23.81 25.45
CA LEU A 25 35.48 -22.66 24.84
C LEU A 25 34.59 -23.09 23.66
N LEU A 26 35.09 -24.01 22.83
CA LEU A 26 34.34 -24.58 21.72
C LEU A 26 33.16 -25.43 22.21
N GLU A 27 33.36 -26.28 23.22
CA GLU A 27 32.29 -27.08 23.83
C GLU A 27 31.20 -26.21 24.48
N GLY A 28 31.59 -25.13 25.15
CA GLY A 28 30.65 -24.16 25.72
C GLY A 28 29.80 -23.50 24.63
N SER A 29 30.46 -22.99 23.59
CA SER A 29 29.81 -22.37 22.42
C SER A 29 28.89 -23.36 21.69
N GLN A 30 29.31 -24.62 21.55
CA GLN A 30 28.53 -25.67 20.90
C GLN A 30 27.30 -26.06 21.73
N LYS A 31 27.42 -26.13 23.06
CA LYS A 31 26.28 -26.38 23.96
C LYS A 31 25.25 -25.25 23.89
N GLU A 32 25.71 -24.00 23.89
CA GLU A 32 24.83 -22.84 23.76
C GLU A 32 24.12 -22.83 22.40
N LEU A 33 24.85 -23.09 21.32
CA LEU A 33 24.30 -23.20 19.97
C LEU A 33 23.26 -24.32 19.86
N ASN A 34 23.54 -25.50 20.43
CA ASN A 34 22.57 -26.62 20.47
C ASN A 34 21.33 -26.29 21.31
N LEU A 35 21.49 -25.57 22.42
CA LEU A 35 20.36 -25.12 23.24
C LEU A 35 19.47 -24.17 22.43
N ASN A 36 20.06 -23.20 21.73
CA ASN A 36 19.32 -22.27 20.88
C ASN A 36 18.65 -22.99 19.70
N LEU A 37 19.34 -23.91 19.04
CA LEU A 37 18.77 -24.75 17.98
C LEU A 37 17.60 -25.60 18.48
N SER A 38 17.64 -26.13 19.71
CA SER A 38 16.52 -26.90 20.27
C SER A 38 15.31 -26.05 20.64
N LYS A 39 15.53 -24.76 20.98
CA LYS A 39 14.45 -23.79 21.24
C LYS A 39 13.84 -23.22 19.97
N PHE A 40 14.61 -23.17 18.88
CA PHE A 40 14.20 -22.55 17.62
C PHE A 40 12.91 -23.15 17.02
N PRO A 41 12.71 -24.48 16.94
CA PRO A 41 11.45 -25.07 16.48
C PRO A 41 10.24 -24.62 17.30
N LYS A 42 10.38 -24.53 18.63
CA LYS A 42 9.28 -24.09 19.52
C LYS A 42 8.93 -22.61 19.30
N LEU A 43 9.93 -21.78 19.01
CA LEU A 43 9.70 -20.37 18.66
C LEU A 43 9.06 -20.25 17.27
N LEU A 44 9.48 -21.08 16.32
CA LEU A 44 8.85 -21.15 14.99
C LEU A 44 7.38 -21.57 15.10
N GLU A 45 7.06 -22.64 15.84
CA GLU A 45 5.67 -23.08 16.05
C GLU A 45 4.80 -22.01 16.70
N LYS A 46 5.37 -21.23 17.63
CA LYS A 46 4.66 -20.10 18.26
C LYS A 46 4.45 -18.93 17.30
N SER A 47 5.39 -18.72 16.37
CA SER A 47 5.36 -17.61 15.40
C SER A 47 4.52 -17.93 14.18
N PHE A 48 4.43 -19.21 13.81
CA PHE A 48 3.69 -19.73 12.67
C PHE A 48 2.67 -20.77 13.16
N PRO A 49 1.58 -20.31 13.81
CA PRO A 49 0.52 -21.22 14.21
C PRO A 49 -0.10 -21.89 12.97
N ASP A 50 -0.59 -23.11 13.16
CA ASP A 50 -1.27 -23.86 12.11
C ASP A 50 -2.55 -23.13 11.65
N ILE A 51 -2.43 -22.43 10.51
CA ILE A 51 -3.50 -21.63 9.91
C ILE A 51 -4.64 -22.48 9.34
N SER A 52 -4.41 -23.77 9.08
CA SER A 52 -5.44 -24.67 8.56
C SER A 52 -6.62 -24.80 9.52
N LYS A 53 -6.40 -24.55 10.81
CA LYS A 53 -7.46 -24.53 11.83
C LYS A 53 -8.44 -23.38 11.62
N ALA A 54 -7.97 -22.26 11.09
CA ALA A 54 -8.81 -21.10 10.75
C ALA A 54 -9.44 -21.21 9.36
N TYR A 55 -9.00 -22.17 8.54
CA TYR A 55 -9.52 -22.37 7.19
C TYR A 55 -11.00 -22.76 7.25
N ARG A 56 -11.80 -22.07 6.44
CA ARG A 56 -13.18 -22.41 6.12
C ARG A 56 -13.23 -22.77 4.65
N ASP A 57 -14.09 -23.71 4.29
CA ASP A 57 -14.31 -24.02 2.89
C ASP A 57 -15.07 -22.83 2.27
N VAL A 58 -14.33 -21.96 1.59
CA VAL A 58 -14.87 -20.77 0.93
C VAL A 58 -14.91 -21.09 -0.55
N ASP A 59 -16.11 -20.99 -1.13
CA ASP A 59 -16.28 -21.10 -2.57
C ASP A 59 -15.68 -19.85 -3.23
N PHE A 60 -14.53 -20.04 -3.87
CA PHE A 60 -13.86 -18.97 -4.59
C PHE A 60 -14.35 -18.95 -6.03
N ASP A 61 -14.70 -17.77 -6.51
CA ASP A 61 -14.80 -17.55 -7.94
C ASP A 61 -13.38 -17.56 -8.53
N PHE A 62 -13.02 -18.70 -9.13
CA PHE A 62 -11.70 -18.91 -9.69
C PHE A 62 -11.37 -17.93 -10.82
N HIS A 63 -12.38 -17.45 -11.57
CA HIS A 63 -12.17 -16.43 -12.61
C HIS A 63 -11.69 -15.13 -11.96
N ILE A 64 -12.40 -14.64 -10.93
CA ILE A 64 -12.02 -13.42 -10.21
C ILE A 64 -10.66 -13.58 -9.54
N VAL A 65 -10.37 -14.73 -8.91
CA VAL A 65 -9.08 -14.99 -8.27
C VAL A 65 -7.94 -14.95 -9.28
N ASN A 66 -8.10 -15.61 -10.44
CA ASN A 66 -7.08 -15.59 -11.49
C ASN A 66 -6.84 -14.18 -12.02
N GLN A 67 -7.90 -13.39 -12.23
CA GLN A 67 -7.78 -11.98 -12.62
C GLN A 67 -7.04 -11.14 -11.59
N ILE A 68 -7.31 -11.34 -10.29
CA ILE A 68 -6.62 -10.65 -9.19
C ILE A 68 -5.13 -11.01 -9.17
N ILE A 69 -4.78 -12.29 -9.37
CA ILE A 69 -3.39 -12.75 -9.40
C ILE A 69 -2.66 -12.21 -10.63
N ALA A 70 -3.27 -12.26 -11.82
CA ALA A 70 -2.69 -11.71 -13.04
C ALA A 70 -2.46 -10.19 -12.92
N SER A 71 -3.46 -9.46 -12.41
CA SER A 71 -3.34 -8.04 -12.10
C SER A 71 -2.20 -7.77 -11.12
N HIS A 72 -2.04 -8.60 -10.08
CA HIS A 72 -0.92 -8.50 -9.15
C HIS A 72 0.43 -8.59 -9.86
N PHE A 73 0.61 -9.57 -10.75
CA PHE A 73 1.86 -9.69 -11.52
C PHE A 73 2.14 -8.45 -12.35
N TYR A 74 1.13 -7.88 -13.01
CA TYR A 74 1.29 -6.63 -13.76
C TYR A 74 1.65 -5.43 -12.87
N HIS A 75 1.04 -5.31 -11.69
CA HIS A 75 1.42 -4.28 -10.71
C HIS A 75 2.90 -4.42 -10.30
N GLN A 76 3.39 -5.65 -10.15
CA GLN A 76 4.79 -5.94 -9.79
C GLN A 76 5.78 -5.88 -10.97
N GLY A 77 5.31 -5.65 -12.19
CA GLY A 77 6.15 -5.64 -13.39
C GLY A 77 6.55 -7.04 -13.88
N LEU A 78 5.92 -8.09 -13.36
CA LEU A 78 6.15 -9.49 -13.71
C LEU A 78 5.24 -9.90 -14.90
N PHE A 79 5.38 -9.18 -16.02
CA PHE A 79 4.46 -9.31 -17.16
C PHE A 79 4.39 -10.72 -17.75
N ASP A 80 5.53 -11.40 -17.89
CA ASP A 80 5.57 -12.75 -18.45
C ASP A 80 4.76 -13.75 -17.60
N LEU A 81 4.82 -13.62 -16.27
CA LEU A 81 4.04 -14.48 -15.36
C LEU A 81 2.55 -14.20 -15.45
N GLY A 82 2.16 -12.92 -15.55
CA GLY A 82 0.77 -12.52 -15.77
C GLY A 82 0.23 -13.06 -17.09
N ASP A 83 1.01 -12.95 -18.16
CA ASP A 83 0.63 -13.44 -19.50
C ASP A 83 0.51 -14.97 -19.52
N CYS A 84 1.45 -15.70 -18.91
CA CYS A 84 1.34 -17.15 -18.75
C CYS A 84 0.07 -17.55 -18.01
N LEU A 85 -0.22 -16.93 -16.86
CA LEU A 85 -1.40 -17.26 -16.07
C LEU A 85 -2.70 -17.00 -16.84
N ILE A 86 -2.83 -15.87 -17.52
CA ILE A 86 -4.03 -15.53 -18.29
C ILE A 86 -4.26 -16.53 -19.42
N ASN A 87 -3.20 -16.92 -20.14
CA ASN A 87 -3.29 -17.86 -21.24
C ASN A 87 -3.68 -19.26 -20.77
N GLU A 88 -3.16 -19.71 -19.62
CA GLU A 88 -3.48 -21.01 -19.04
C GLU A 88 -4.88 -21.04 -18.40
N ALA A 89 -5.27 -19.97 -17.72
CA ALA A 89 -6.55 -19.85 -17.03
C ALA A 89 -7.73 -19.49 -17.95
N GLY A 90 -7.44 -18.91 -19.13
CA GLY A 90 -8.47 -18.45 -20.07
C GLY A 90 -9.15 -17.13 -19.65
N GLU A 91 -8.39 -16.18 -19.10
CA GLU A 91 -8.88 -14.90 -18.53
C GLU A 91 -8.46 -13.65 -19.33
N PRO A 92 -8.90 -13.47 -20.58
CA PRO A 92 -8.45 -12.37 -21.43
C PRO A 92 -8.79 -10.98 -20.87
N GLU A 93 -9.80 -10.85 -20.00
CA GLU A 93 -10.23 -9.60 -19.39
C GLU A 93 -9.11 -8.93 -18.58
N ALA A 94 -8.29 -9.72 -17.88
CA ALA A 94 -7.18 -9.19 -17.08
C ALA A 94 -6.06 -8.58 -17.96
N ALA A 95 -5.97 -8.97 -19.24
CA ALA A 95 -4.98 -8.42 -20.16
C ALA A 95 -5.21 -6.93 -20.47
N ALA A 96 -6.42 -6.41 -20.26
CA ALA A 96 -6.74 -5.00 -20.45
C ALA A 96 -5.92 -4.07 -19.53
N GLN A 97 -5.50 -4.56 -18.36
CA GLN A 97 -4.69 -3.79 -17.42
C GLN A 97 -3.20 -3.79 -17.77
N ARG A 98 -2.76 -4.80 -18.52
CA ARG A 98 -1.34 -5.04 -18.85
C ARG A 98 -0.68 -3.82 -19.50
N SER A 99 -1.32 -3.23 -20.50
CA SER A 99 -0.75 -2.09 -21.26
C SER A 99 -0.49 -0.89 -20.37
N HIS A 100 -1.41 -0.58 -19.45
CA HIS A 100 -1.29 0.52 -18.51
C HIS A 100 -0.11 0.32 -17.55
N PHE A 101 0.00 -0.86 -16.94
CA PHE A 101 1.12 -1.16 -16.04
C PHE A 101 2.46 -1.25 -16.79
N LEU A 102 2.46 -1.70 -18.04
CA LEU A 102 3.66 -1.68 -18.87
C LEU A 102 4.16 -0.25 -19.11
N GLU A 103 3.27 0.67 -19.47
CA GLU A 103 3.62 2.10 -19.62
C GLU A 103 4.16 2.67 -18.31
N LEU A 104 3.49 2.40 -17.17
CA LEU A 104 3.98 2.82 -15.86
C LEU A 104 5.39 2.32 -15.59
N HIS A 105 5.64 1.01 -15.70
CA HIS A 105 6.96 0.43 -15.44
C HIS A 105 8.05 0.96 -16.38
N GLN A 106 7.72 1.25 -17.65
CA GLN A 106 8.65 1.93 -18.56
C GLN A 106 9.02 3.34 -18.08
N ILE A 107 8.05 4.10 -17.56
CA ILE A 107 8.29 5.42 -16.97
C ILE A 107 9.16 5.29 -15.71
N LEU A 108 8.83 4.36 -14.81
CA LEU A 108 9.56 4.15 -13.55
C LEU A 108 11.03 3.73 -13.81
N GLU A 109 11.27 2.83 -14.75
CA GLU A 109 12.63 2.40 -15.10
C GLU A 109 13.45 3.52 -15.74
N ALA A 110 12.83 4.36 -16.57
CA ALA A 110 13.47 5.57 -17.09
C ALA A 110 13.84 6.54 -15.94
N MET A 111 12.93 6.76 -15.00
CA MET A 111 13.20 7.61 -13.84
C MET A 111 14.31 7.07 -12.95
N ARG A 112 14.46 5.74 -12.82
CA ARG A 112 15.55 5.09 -12.07
C ARG A 112 16.93 5.47 -12.58
N ILE A 113 17.08 5.63 -13.90
CA ILE A 113 18.32 6.11 -14.54
C ILE A 113 18.35 7.64 -14.74
N LYS A 114 17.50 8.37 -14.01
CA LYS A 114 17.32 9.83 -14.06
C LYS A 114 16.86 10.38 -15.42
N ASN A 115 16.18 9.57 -16.21
CA ASN A 115 15.49 10.02 -17.42
C ASN A 115 14.01 10.29 -17.12
N ILE A 116 13.62 11.56 -17.10
CA ILE A 116 12.23 11.96 -16.84
C ILE A 116 11.39 12.16 -18.11
N GLU A 117 11.98 12.03 -19.29
CA GLU A 117 11.30 12.34 -20.55
C GLU A 117 10.01 11.53 -20.74
N PRO A 118 9.96 10.21 -20.45
CA PRO A 118 8.72 9.44 -20.53
C PRO A 118 7.65 9.97 -19.55
N ALA A 119 8.04 10.32 -18.32
CA ALA A 119 7.14 10.88 -17.33
C ALA A 119 6.55 12.23 -17.79
N LEU A 120 7.39 13.14 -18.31
CA LEU A 120 6.95 14.43 -18.83
C LEU A 120 6.01 14.28 -20.03
N LYS A 121 6.29 13.33 -20.93
CA LYS A 121 5.43 13.03 -22.08
C LYS A 121 4.07 12.53 -21.62
N TRP A 122 4.03 11.62 -20.66
CA TRP A 122 2.79 11.10 -20.09
C TRP A 122 1.98 12.22 -19.41
N VAL A 123 2.62 13.02 -18.55
CA VAL A 123 1.94 14.13 -17.87
C VAL A 123 1.42 15.17 -18.86
N SER A 124 2.20 15.52 -19.88
CA SER A 124 1.76 16.49 -20.90
C SER A 124 0.58 15.99 -21.73
N THR A 125 0.56 14.70 -22.04
CA THR A 125 -0.54 14.06 -22.78
C THR A 125 -1.84 14.04 -21.96
N ASN A 126 -1.71 13.94 -20.63
CA ASN A 126 -2.83 13.77 -19.71
C ASN A 126 -3.13 15.01 -18.85
N ARG A 127 -2.55 16.17 -19.22
CA ARG A 127 -2.50 17.39 -18.40
C ARG A 127 -3.88 17.85 -17.90
N GLU A 128 -4.87 17.92 -18.78
CA GLU A 128 -6.20 18.43 -18.42
C GLU A 128 -6.85 17.63 -17.29
N LYS A 129 -6.82 16.29 -17.40
CA LYS A 129 -7.36 15.38 -16.38
C LYS A 129 -6.56 15.43 -15.08
N LEU A 130 -5.23 15.50 -15.18
CA LEU A 130 -4.35 15.60 -14.00
C LEU A 130 -4.61 16.90 -13.22
N VAL A 131 -4.81 18.02 -13.91
CA VAL A 131 -5.13 19.31 -13.28
C VAL A 131 -6.52 19.27 -12.64
N GLN A 132 -7.52 18.66 -13.27
CA GLN A 132 -8.85 18.46 -12.66
C GLN A 132 -8.78 17.65 -11.36
N ASN A 133 -7.87 16.68 -11.29
CA ASN A 133 -7.61 15.88 -10.10
C ASN A 133 -6.67 16.57 -9.08
N GLY A 134 -6.24 17.80 -9.34
CA GLY A 134 -5.37 18.58 -8.45
C GLY A 134 -3.91 18.12 -8.41
N SER A 135 -3.45 17.36 -9.41
CA SER A 135 -2.07 16.89 -9.49
C SER A 135 -1.09 18.02 -9.82
N ASN A 136 0.06 18.02 -9.14
CA ASN A 136 1.18 18.94 -9.37
C ASN A 136 2.41 18.24 -9.96
N LEU A 137 2.23 17.05 -10.54
CA LEU A 137 3.34 16.23 -11.06
C LEU A 137 4.19 16.95 -12.10
N GLU A 138 3.56 17.69 -13.02
CA GLU A 138 4.27 18.38 -14.10
C GLU A 138 5.32 19.36 -13.56
N LEU A 139 4.91 20.17 -12.58
CA LEU A 139 5.82 21.09 -11.90
C LEU A 139 6.95 20.32 -11.23
N LYS A 140 6.64 19.28 -10.44
CA LYS A 140 7.65 18.52 -9.69
C LYS A 140 8.66 17.81 -10.60
N LEU A 141 8.22 17.29 -11.74
CA LEU A 141 9.12 16.72 -12.76
C LEU A 141 10.07 17.77 -13.32
N HIS A 142 9.54 18.95 -13.67
CA HIS A 142 10.38 20.07 -14.12
C HIS A 142 11.35 20.56 -13.04
N GLN A 143 10.95 20.52 -11.76
CA GLN A 143 11.83 20.84 -10.63
C GLN A 143 12.99 19.85 -10.52
N LEU A 144 12.71 18.53 -10.59
CA LEU A 144 13.76 17.52 -10.59
C LEU A 144 14.73 17.67 -11.76
N GLN A 145 14.21 17.93 -12.97
CA GLN A 145 15.06 18.16 -14.14
C GLN A 145 15.98 19.35 -13.95
N PHE A 146 15.40 20.44 -13.45
CA PHE A 146 16.12 21.67 -13.24
C PHE A 146 17.23 21.47 -12.19
N VAL A 147 16.95 20.75 -11.11
CA VAL A 147 17.96 20.35 -10.12
C VAL A 147 19.09 19.53 -10.74
N GLU A 148 18.80 18.59 -11.65
CA GLU A 148 19.83 17.81 -12.35
C GLU A 148 20.66 18.69 -13.30
N ILE A 149 20.05 19.66 -13.99
CA ILE A 149 20.77 20.66 -14.81
C ILE A 149 21.71 21.51 -13.93
N LEU A 150 21.25 21.94 -12.76
CA LEU A 150 22.08 22.68 -11.80
C LEU A 150 23.30 21.84 -11.35
N LYS A 151 23.11 20.54 -11.09
CA LYS A 151 24.18 19.61 -10.71
C LYS A 151 25.25 19.45 -11.80
N ARG A 152 24.86 19.52 -13.08
CA ARG A 152 25.80 19.50 -14.23
C ARG A 152 26.63 20.78 -14.35
N GLY A 153 26.19 21.87 -13.72
CA GLY A 153 26.94 23.11 -13.59
C GLY A 153 26.84 24.08 -14.77
N ASN A 154 25.94 23.84 -15.73
CA ASN A 154 25.74 24.76 -16.85
C ASN A 154 24.66 25.82 -16.53
N ARG A 155 25.11 27.05 -16.25
CA ARG A 155 24.22 28.19 -15.97
C ARG A 155 23.33 28.58 -17.14
N ALA A 156 23.83 28.49 -18.37
CA ALA A 156 23.08 28.87 -19.56
C ALA A 156 21.90 27.90 -19.79
N ASP A 157 22.16 26.59 -19.63
CA ASP A 157 21.14 25.55 -19.75
C ASP A 157 20.08 25.69 -18.65
N ALA A 158 20.50 25.95 -17.40
CA ALA A 158 19.57 26.17 -16.29
C ALA A 158 18.64 27.36 -16.57
N LEU A 159 19.20 28.50 -16.97
CA LEU A 159 18.42 29.70 -17.30
C LEU A 159 17.47 29.46 -18.49
N SER A 160 17.95 28.77 -19.52
CA SER A 160 17.14 28.41 -20.69
C SER A 160 15.96 27.52 -20.26
N TYR A 161 16.24 26.46 -19.50
CA TYR A 161 15.22 25.52 -19.03
C TYR A 161 14.17 26.19 -18.15
N ALA A 162 14.60 27.06 -17.21
CA ALA A 162 13.68 27.78 -16.35
C ALA A 162 12.74 28.69 -17.15
N LYS A 163 13.26 29.42 -18.15
CA LYS A 163 12.47 30.31 -19.01
C LYS A 163 11.44 29.55 -19.84
N THR A 164 11.80 28.37 -20.33
CA THR A 164 10.95 27.57 -21.22
C THR A 164 9.87 26.80 -20.46
N HIS A 165 10.21 26.18 -19.32
CA HIS A 165 9.33 25.20 -18.66
C HIS A 165 8.80 25.65 -17.30
N LEU A 166 9.58 26.40 -16.51
CA LEU A 166 9.18 26.77 -15.15
C LEU A 166 8.40 28.08 -15.07
N VAL A 167 8.55 28.98 -16.04
CA VAL A 167 7.84 30.28 -16.07
C VAL A 167 6.32 30.13 -16.03
N PHE A 168 5.78 29.09 -16.67
CA PHE A 168 4.34 28.82 -16.68
C PHE A 168 3.75 28.61 -15.27
N PHE A 169 4.56 28.09 -14.34
CA PHE A 169 4.17 27.81 -12.96
C PHE A 169 4.53 28.94 -11.98
N ALA A 170 5.22 29.99 -12.44
CA ALA A 170 5.74 31.03 -11.56
C ALA A 170 4.63 31.86 -10.89
N SER A 171 3.47 32.02 -11.55
CA SER A 171 2.33 32.76 -11.00
C SER A 171 1.61 32.00 -9.87
N SER A 172 1.51 30.67 -9.99
CA SER A 172 0.83 29.81 -9.00
C SER A 172 1.77 29.31 -7.89
N HIS A 173 3.08 29.19 -8.15
CA HIS A 173 4.08 28.61 -7.23
C HIS A 173 5.32 29.51 -7.08
N LEU A 174 5.09 30.80 -6.82
CA LEU A 174 6.15 31.81 -6.79
C LEU A 174 7.28 31.49 -5.78
N LYS A 175 6.94 30.97 -4.60
CA LYS A 175 7.92 30.68 -3.55
C LYS A 175 8.85 29.54 -3.97
N GLU A 176 8.28 28.47 -4.51
CA GLU A 176 9.02 27.31 -5.01
C GLU A 176 9.91 27.71 -6.18
N PHE A 177 9.39 28.54 -7.09
CA PHE A 177 10.15 29.08 -8.21
C PHE A 177 11.34 29.94 -7.73
N GLN A 178 11.14 30.85 -6.78
CA GLN A 178 12.21 31.68 -6.22
C GLN A 178 13.34 30.84 -5.62
N LYS A 179 13.01 29.79 -4.85
CA LYS A 179 14.01 28.87 -4.29
C LYS A 179 14.90 28.27 -5.37
N LEU A 180 14.31 27.80 -6.46
CA LEU A 180 15.03 27.18 -7.58
C LEU A 180 15.93 28.18 -8.30
N ILE A 181 15.44 29.40 -8.58
CA ILE A 181 16.22 30.43 -9.26
C ILE A 181 17.43 30.86 -8.43
N VAL A 182 17.29 30.99 -7.11
CA VAL A 182 18.41 31.32 -6.22
C VAL A 182 19.53 30.29 -6.32
N CYS A 183 19.21 29.01 -6.49
CA CYS A 183 20.20 27.94 -6.62
C CYS A 183 21.15 28.10 -7.82
N ILE A 184 20.79 28.84 -8.87
CA ILE A 184 21.66 29.11 -10.03
C ILE A 184 22.96 29.81 -9.60
N ILE A 185 22.89 30.71 -8.61
CA ILE A 185 24.05 31.45 -8.09
C ILE A 185 25.04 30.50 -7.41
N TRP A 186 24.54 29.41 -6.84
CA TRP A 186 25.30 28.41 -6.09
C TRP A 186 25.83 27.27 -6.96
N ILE A 187 25.71 27.35 -8.30
CA ILE A 187 26.34 26.38 -9.21
C ILE A 187 27.84 26.27 -8.90
N GLY A 188 28.31 25.03 -8.70
CA GLY A 188 29.67 24.70 -8.28
C GLY A 188 29.89 24.68 -6.75
N LYS A 189 28.91 25.14 -5.97
CA LYS A 189 28.90 25.12 -4.49
C LYS A 189 27.51 24.78 -3.94
N LEU A 190 26.84 23.79 -4.54
CA LEU A 190 25.44 23.46 -4.22
C LEU A 190 25.24 22.99 -2.78
N GLU A 191 26.27 22.42 -2.15
CA GLU A 191 26.26 22.01 -0.74
C GLU A 191 26.08 23.19 0.22
N SER A 192 26.57 24.37 -0.17
CA SER A 192 26.43 25.61 0.62
C SER A 192 25.16 26.39 0.28
N CYS A 193 24.33 25.89 -0.64
CA CYS A 193 23.10 26.55 -1.03
C CYS A 193 22.11 26.61 0.15
N PRO A 194 21.41 27.74 0.38
CA PRO A 194 20.36 27.84 1.38
C PRO A 194 19.21 26.83 1.20
N HIS A 195 19.09 26.25 0.01
CA HIS A 195 18.10 25.24 -0.35
C HIS A 195 18.75 23.89 -0.71
N SER A 196 19.80 23.51 0.01
CA SER A 196 20.55 22.27 -0.24
C SER A 196 19.67 21.01 -0.11
N GLU A 197 18.55 21.10 0.62
CA GLU A 197 17.55 20.04 0.70
C GLU A 197 16.98 19.65 -0.66
N LEU A 198 16.91 20.56 -1.64
CA LEU A 198 16.36 20.27 -2.97
C LEU A 198 17.21 19.27 -3.76
N PHE A 199 18.48 19.09 -3.37
CA PHE A 199 19.43 18.24 -4.10
C PHE A 199 19.49 16.80 -3.57
N THR A 200 18.79 16.50 -2.47
CA THR A 200 18.80 15.17 -1.85
C THR A 200 18.15 14.11 -2.75
N PRO A 201 18.69 12.87 -2.81
CA PRO A 201 18.15 11.81 -3.67
C PRO A 201 16.69 11.41 -3.35
N ILE A 202 16.25 11.59 -2.11
CA ILE A 202 14.90 11.23 -1.64
C ILE A 202 13.76 11.85 -2.47
N HIS A 203 14.00 12.98 -3.14
CA HIS A 203 12.99 13.61 -4.01
C HIS A 203 12.66 12.77 -5.24
N TRP A 204 13.61 11.96 -5.73
CA TRP A 204 13.35 11.01 -6.80
C TRP A 204 12.43 9.88 -6.34
N GLU A 205 12.69 9.31 -5.17
CA GLU A 205 11.86 8.25 -4.58
C GLU A 205 10.43 8.77 -4.33
N LYS A 206 10.31 9.92 -3.66
CA LYS A 206 9.01 10.55 -3.40
C LYS A 206 8.23 10.89 -4.66
N LEU A 207 8.89 11.43 -5.69
CA LEU A 207 8.20 11.75 -6.93
C LEU A 207 7.79 10.48 -7.68
N THR A 208 8.60 9.43 -7.62
CA THR A 208 8.26 8.11 -8.18
C THR A 208 7.01 7.55 -7.52
N GLU A 209 6.91 7.61 -6.18
CA GLU A 209 5.72 7.19 -5.43
C GLU A 209 4.47 8.02 -5.76
N GLU A 210 4.64 9.34 -5.89
CA GLU A 210 3.55 10.24 -6.27
C GLU A 210 3.08 9.99 -7.71
N LEU A 211 4.02 9.78 -8.64
CA LEU A 211 3.72 9.44 -10.03
C LEU A 211 2.94 8.14 -10.13
N THR A 212 3.37 7.09 -9.42
CA THR A 212 2.65 5.80 -9.38
C THR A 212 1.21 5.99 -8.88
N ARG A 213 1.02 6.80 -7.83
CA ARG A 213 -0.30 7.06 -7.26
C ARG A 213 -1.21 7.79 -8.24
N ASP A 214 -0.74 8.88 -8.84
CA ASP A 214 -1.52 9.66 -9.79
C ASP A 214 -1.78 8.88 -11.08
N PHE A 215 -0.85 8.04 -11.50
CA PHE A 215 -1.05 7.11 -12.61
C PHE A 215 -2.18 6.12 -12.31
N CYS A 216 -2.13 5.43 -11.16
CA CYS A 216 -3.18 4.49 -10.73
C CYS A 216 -4.55 5.20 -10.63
N ASN A 217 -4.59 6.39 -10.03
CA ASN A 217 -5.81 7.19 -9.96
C ASN A 217 -6.34 7.56 -11.36
N PHE A 218 -5.45 7.91 -12.29
CA PHE A 218 -5.81 8.25 -13.66
C PHE A 218 -6.45 7.10 -14.43
N ILE A 219 -5.98 5.86 -14.22
CA ILE A 219 -6.54 4.65 -14.83
C ILE A 219 -7.68 4.02 -14.02
N CYS A 220 -8.15 4.69 -12.95
CA CYS A 220 -9.15 4.18 -12.01
C CYS A 220 -8.80 2.82 -11.41
N GLN A 221 -7.52 2.60 -11.10
CA GLN A 221 -7.02 1.40 -10.42
C GLN A 221 -6.52 1.75 -9.02
N SER A 222 -6.52 0.76 -8.13
CA SER A 222 -5.94 0.91 -6.80
C SER A 222 -4.41 0.99 -6.87
N LEU A 223 -3.80 1.79 -6.01
CA LEU A 223 -2.34 1.86 -5.88
C LEU A 223 -1.74 0.51 -5.45
N GLN A 224 -2.40 -0.15 -4.50
CA GLN A 224 -2.02 -1.47 -4.02
C GLN A 224 -2.81 -2.53 -4.78
N SER A 225 -2.16 -3.65 -5.11
CA SER A 225 -2.82 -4.80 -5.71
C SER A 225 -3.85 -5.40 -4.73
N PRO A 226 -5.07 -5.74 -5.19
CA PRO A 226 -6.09 -6.38 -4.35
C PRO A 226 -5.60 -7.65 -3.65
N LEU A 227 -4.71 -8.42 -4.29
CA LEU A 227 -4.12 -9.61 -3.69
C LEU A 227 -3.28 -9.27 -2.45
N SER A 228 -2.45 -8.23 -2.55
CA SER A 228 -1.60 -7.79 -1.45
C SER A 228 -2.46 -7.30 -0.28
N VAL A 229 -3.47 -6.49 -0.57
CA VAL A 229 -4.43 -5.99 0.42
C VAL A 229 -5.15 -7.15 1.12
N ALA A 230 -5.65 -8.13 0.36
CA ALA A 230 -6.35 -9.29 0.91
C ALA A 230 -5.45 -10.15 1.81
N ILE A 231 -4.18 -10.35 1.43
CA ILE A 231 -3.20 -11.08 2.25
C ILE A 231 -2.93 -10.33 3.56
N VAL A 232 -2.68 -9.02 3.52
CA VAL A 232 -2.43 -8.23 4.73
C VAL A 232 -3.67 -8.23 5.64
N ALA A 233 -4.87 -8.02 5.10
CA ALA A 233 -6.11 -8.13 5.85
C ALA A 233 -6.28 -9.52 6.50
N GLY A 234 -5.93 -10.58 5.76
CA GLY A 234 -5.94 -11.95 6.25
C GLY A 234 -4.98 -12.15 7.43
N ILE A 235 -3.77 -11.61 7.34
CA ILE A 235 -2.77 -11.67 8.42
C ILE A 235 -3.28 -10.93 9.67
N GLU A 236 -3.84 -9.74 9.52
CA GLU A 236 -4.40 -8.96 10.63
C GLU A 236 -5.59 -9.68 11.29
N GLY A 237 -6.45 -10.33 10.49
CA GLY A 237 -7.60 -11.08 10.99
C GLY A 237 -7.27 -12.46 11.59
N LEU A 238 -6.14 -13.05 11.19
CA LEU A 238 -5.78 -14.43 11.52
C LEU A 238 -5.77 -14.77 13.02
N PRO A 239 -5.23 -13.92 13.92
CA PRO A 239 -5.25 -14.21 15.36
C PRO A 239 -6.66 -14.39 15.92
N THR A 240 -7.61 -13.60 15.44
CA THR A 240 -9.03 -13.68 15.86
C THR A 240 -9.67 -14.95 15.30
N LEU A 241 -9.41 -15.28 14.04
CA LEU A 241 -9.93 -16.50 13.41
C LEU A 241 -9.40 -17.77 14.08
N LEU A 242 -8.11 -17.82 14.44
CA LEU A 242 -7.52 -18.95 15.16
C LEU A 242 -8.10 -19.13 16.57
N LYS A 243 -8.30 -18.04 17.30
CA LYS A 243 -8.97 -18.09 18.61
C LYS A 243 -10.40 -18.62 18.47
N LEU A 244 -11.13 -18.15 17.47
CA LEU A 244 -12.50 -18.58 17.21
C LEU A 244 -12.58 -20.05 16.82
N ALA A 245 -11.68 -20.52 15.95
CA ALA A 245 -11.57 -21.93 15.59
C ALA A 245 -11.34 -22.83 16.81
N ASN A 246 -10.50 -22.39 17.77
CA ASN A 246 -10.27 -23.12 19.01
C ASN A 246 -11.51 -23.17 19.91
N VAL A 247 -12.23 -22.05 20.06
CA VAL A 247 -13.48 -21.98 20.83
C VAL A 247 -14.57 -22.86 20.20
N MET A 248 -14.64 -22.88 18.87
CA MET A 248 -15.63 -23.62 18.10
C MET A 248 -15.21 -25.06 17.78
N ALA A 249 -14.08 -25.53 18.31
CA ALA A 249 -13.53 -26.85 17.97
C ALA A 249 -14.51 -28.01 18.25
N ALA A 250 -15.29 -27.90 19.33
CA ALA A 250 -16.33 -28.88 19.69
C ALA A 250 -17.58 -28.81 18.80
N LYS A 251 -17.74 -27.74 18.00
CA LYS A 251 -18.92 -27.43 17.17
C LYS A 251 -18.51 -27.17 15.72
N LYS A 252 -17.70 -28.08 15.14
CA LYS A 252 -17.12 -27.92 13.80
C LYS A 252 -18.17 -27.72 12.69
N GLN A 253 -19.32 -28.38 12.77
CA GLN A 253 -20.41 -28.19 11.79
C GLN A 253 -21.03 -26.79 11.86
N GLU A 254 -21.27 -26.27 13.07
CA GLU A 254 -21.75 -24.89 13.25
C GLU A 254 -20.73 -23.88 12.73
N TRP A 255 -19.43 -24.11 12.99
CA TRP A 255 -18.34 -23.28 12.48
C TRP A 255 -18.32 -23.17 10.95
N GLN A 256 -18.50 -24.29 10.24
CA GLN A 256 -18.52 -24.31 8.77
C GLN A 256 -19.81 -23.71 8.18
N ALA A 257 -20.94 -23.79 8.89
CA ALA A 257 -22.21 -23.24 8.41
C ALA A 257 -22.38 -21.73 8.66
N LEU A 258 -21.49 -21.09 9.44
CA LEU A 258 -21.57 -19.67 9.75
C LEU A 258 -21.28 -18.80 8.52
N LYS A 259 -22.32 -18.14 8.00
CA LYS A 259 -22.20 -17.13 6.93
C LYS A 259 -21.47 -15.86 7.36
N GLN A 260 -21.52 -15.52 8.65
CA GLN A 260 -20.90 -14.33 9.22
C GLN A 260 -20.12 -14.71 10.49
N LEU A 261 -19.08 -13.94 10.79
CA LEU A 261 -18.33 -14.13 12.02
C LEU A 261 -19.15 -13.61 13.21
N PRO A 262 -19.21 -14.35 14.34
CA PRO A 262 -19.94 -13.95 15.54
C PRO A 262 -19.24 -12.81 16.31
N VAL A 263 -18.00 -12.50 15.93
CA VAL A 263 -17.19 -11.44 16.53
C VAL A 263 -16.68 -10.51 15.43
N PRO A 264 -16.56 -9.20 15.71
CA PRO A 264 -15.95 -8.27 14.77
C PRO A 264 -14.46 -8.59 14.61
N VAL A 265 -13.96 -8.45 13.38
CA VAL A 265 -12.53 -8.47 13.08
C VAL A 265 -12.11 -7.04 12.82
N GLU A 266 -11.41 -6.44 13.78
CA GLU A 266 -10.92 -5.07 13.67
C GLU A 266 -9.65 -5.05 12.79
N LEU A 267 -9.84 -4.80 11.49
CA LEU A 267 -8.73 -4.75 10.54
C LEU A 267 -8.01 -3.39 10.51
N GLY A 268 -8.65 -2.32 10.98
CA GLY A 268 -8.13 -0.96 10.88
C GLY A 268 -8.86 -0.09 9.85
N LYS A 269 -8.44 1.17 9.71
CA LYS A 269 -9.06 2.15 8.80
C LYS A 269 -8.54 2.04 7.38
N GLU A 270 -7.34 1.50 7.21
CA GLU A 270 -6.66 1.26 5.94
C GLU A 270 -7.38 0.22 5.06
N PHE A 271 -8.25 -0.62 5.63
CA PHE A 271 -9.09 -1.58 4.90
C PHE A 271 -10.52 -1.08 4.65
N GLN A 272 -10.81 0.19 4.93
CA GLN A 272 -12.13 0.80 4.71
C GLN A 272 -12.15 1.53 3.37
N PHE A 273 -12.41 0.77 2.30
CA PHE A 273 -12.39 1.30 0.92
C PHE A 273 -13.68 2.00 0.49
N HIS A 274 -14.79 1.70 1.15
CA HIS A 274 -16.11 2.20 0.78
C HIS A 274 -16.83 2.78 1.98
N SER A 275 -17.57 3.87 1.75
CA SER A 275 -18.51 4.41 2.72
C SER A 275 -19.62 3.37 2.98
N ILE A 276 -19.71 2.89 4.22
CA ILE A 276 -20.79 2.01 4.65
C ILE A 276 -21.73 2.77 5.57
N PHE A 277 -23.03 2.56 5.39
CA PHE A 277 -24.05 3.03 6.32
C PHE A 277 -24.71 1.83 6.99
N VAL A 278 -24.80 1.84 8.32
CA VAL A 278 -25.57 0.84 9.07
C VAL A 278 -26.78 1.54 9.69
N CYS A 279 -27.97 1.06 9.36
CA CYS A 279 -29.20 1.61 9.88
C CYS A 279 -29.23 1.44 11.40
N PRO A 280 -29.42 2.50 12.17
CA PRO A 280 -29.40 2.40 13.62
C PRO A 280 -30.63 1.76 14.23
N VAL A 281 -31.75 1.76 13.49
CA VAL A 281 -33.01 1.16 13.92
C VAL A 281 -33.02 -0.33 13.62
N SER A 282 -32.75 -0.69 12.36
CA SER A 282 -32.81 -2.09 11.93
C SER A 282 -31.51 -2.84 12.17
N ARG A 283 -30.40 -2.12 12.36
CA ARG A 283 -29.02 -2.65 12.43
C ARG A 283 -28.55 -3.33 11.14
N ASP A 284 -29.30 -3.14 10.06
CA ASP A 284 -28.93 -3.63 8.73
C ASP A 284 -27.97 -2.65 8.05
N GLN A 285 -26.99 -3.16 7.31
CA GLN A 285 -26.21 -2.36 6.38
C GLN A 285 -27.10 -1.87 5.23
N GLY A 286 -26.95 -0.60 4.83
CA GLY A 286 -27.64 -0.04 3.67
C GLY A 286 -27.18 -0.69 2.37
N SER A 287 -28.12 -0.84 1.43
CA SER A 287 -27.88 -1.41 0.09
C SER A 287 -28.58 -0.59 -0.99
N GLU A 288 -28.41 -0.94 -2.27
CA GLU A 288 -29.14 -0.29 -3.36
C GLU A 288 -30.67 -0.46 -3.24
N GLU A 289 -31.13 -1.62 -2.76
CA GLU A 289 -32.55 -1.92 -2.53
C GLU A 289 -33.07 -1.32 -1.22
N ASN A 290 -32.20 -1.16 -0.22
CA ASN A 290 -32.50 -0.57 1.08
C ASN A 290 -31.56 0.61 1.40
N PRO A 291 -31.64 1.70 0.62
CA PRO A 291 -30.66 2.76 0.70
C PRO A 291 -30.82 3.60 1.98
N PRO A 292 -29.75 4.31 2.38
CA PRO A 292 -29.84 5.36 3.39
C PRO A 292 -30.73 6.49 2.89
N MET A 293 -31.65 6.92 3.74
CA MET A 293 -32.59 7.99 3.46
C MET A 293 -32.42 9.08 4.52
N LEU A 294 -32.13 10.29 4.06
CA LEU A 294 -32.01 11.50 4.87
C LEU A 294 -33.40 12.03 5.21
N LEU A 295 -33.68 12.15 6.51
CA LEU A 295 -34.89 12.78 7.03
C LEU A 295 -34.74 14.31 6.99
N PRO A 296 -35.85 15.08 7.05
CA PRO A 296 -35.81 16.55 7.14
C PRO A 296 -35.02 17.08 8.35
N CYS A 297 -34.92 16.29 9.42
CA CYS A 297 -34.12 16.60 10.61
C CYS A 297 -32.63 16.23 10.48
N LEU A 298 -32.17 15.87 9.28
CA LEU A 298 -30.80 15.47 8.93
C LEU A 298 -30.28 14.15 9.52
N HIS A 299 -31.11 13.42 10.27
CA HIS A 299 -30.81 12.03 10.60
C HIS A 299 -31.02 11.11 9.40
N VAL A 300 -30.30 9.99 9.37
CA VAL A 300 -30.37 9.02 8.27
C VAL A 300 -30.91 7.69 8.79
N LEU A 301 -31.85 7.10 8.06
CA LEU A 301 -32.40 5.75 8.32
C LEU A 301 -32.48 4.98 7.00
N CYS A 302 -32.43 3.66 7.03
CA CYS A 302 -32.66 2.88 5.80
C CYS A 302 -34.13 2.98 5.32
N LYS A 303 -34.33 2.93 4.00
CA LYS A 303 -35.65 3.01 3.34
C LYS A 303 -36.67 2.06 3.95
N GLN A 304 -36.33 0.79 4.18
CA GLN A 304 -37.24 -0.18 4.79
C GLN A 304 -37.64 0.21 6.23
N SER A 305 -36.73 0.81 7.01
CA SER A 305 -37.05 1.29 8.35
C SER A 305 -38.05 2.44 8.30
N ILE A 306 -37.90 3.37 7.36
CA ILE A 306 -38.85 4.45 7.11
C ILE A 306 -40.21 3.89 6.68
N MET A 307 -40.24 2.92 5.76
CA MET A 307 -41.48 2.28 5.32
C MET A 307 -42.23 1.60 6.47
N LYS A 308 -41.52 0.92 7.38
CA LYS A 308 -42.13 0.31 8.57
C LYS A 308 -42.68 1.36 9.54
N LEU A 309 -41.90 2.41 9.85
CA LEU A 309 -42.31 3.49 10.76
C LEU A 309 -43.53 4.27 10.23
N SER A 310 -43.55 4.54 8.93
CA SER A 310 -44.62 5.25 8.23
C SER A 310 -45.83 4.39 7.83
N LYS A 311 -45.89 3.11 8.22
CA LYS A 311 -46.91 2.14 7.79
C LYS A 311 -47.12 2.16 6.26
N GLY A 312 -46.06 1.92 5.50
CA GLY A 312 -46.11 1.92 4.04
C GLY A 312 -46.33 3.30 3.44
N SER A 313 -45.67 4.34 3.97
CA SER A 313 -45.80 5.74 3.56
C SER A 313 -47.16 6.40 3.81
N SER A 314 -48.08 5.74 4.53
CA SER A 314 -49.44 6.25 4.77
C SER A 314 -49.52 7.32 5.86
N ARG A 315 -48.52 7.44 6.73
CA ARG A 315 -48.53 8.41 7.84
C ARG A 315 -47.15 8.99 8.15
N ALA A 316 -47.16 10.15 8.78
CA ALA A 316 -45.98 10.71 9.43
C ALA A 316 -45.51 9.80 10.58
N PHE A 317 -44.21 9.85 10.87
CA PHE A 317 -43.56 9.10 11.94
C PHE A 317 -42.56 10.00 12.68
N LYS A 318 -42.28 9.68 13.94
CA LYS A 318 -41.26 10.38 14.73
C LYS A 318 -39.87 9.82 14.43
N CYS A 319 -38.89 10.72 14.31
CA CYS A 319 -37.51 10.32 14.21
C CYS A 319 -37.09 9.55 15.49
N PRO A 320 -36.39 8.41 15.38
CA PRO A 320 -35.90 7.66 16.54
C PRO A 320 -34.86 8.42 17.38
N TYR A 321 -34.25 9.46 16.82
CA TYR A 321 -33.17 10.22 17.46
C TYR A 321 -33.57 11.57 18.02
N CYS A 322 -34.70 12.11 17.57
CA CYS A 322 -35.10 13.47 17.92
C CYS A 322 -36.62 13.62 17.86
N PRO A 323 -37.20 14.67 18.47
CA PRO A 323 -38.65 14.83 18.52
C PRO A 323 -39.30 15.21 17.18
N ALA A 324 -38.51 15.41 16.12
CA ALA A 324 -39.01 15.81 14.81
C ALA A 324 -39.86 14.71 14.16
N GLU A 325 -40.94 15.12 13.50
CA GLU A 325 -41.77 14.25 12.68
C GLU A 325 -41.37 14.36 11.20
N ALA A 326 -41.45 13.24 10.49
CA ALA A 326 -41.15 13.15 9.07
C ALA A 326 -42.21 12.29 8.37
N SER A 327 -42.49 12.57 7.10
CA SER A 327 -43.19 11.64 6.21
C SER A 327 -42.19 10.94 5.29
N ALA A 328 -42.52 9.73 4.81
CA ALA A 328 -41.65 8.98 3.91
C ALA A 328 -41.35 9.75 2.61
N VAL A 329 -42.31 10.55 2.13
CA VAL A 329 -42.19 11.35 0.90
C VAL A 329 -41.19 12.50 1.04
N GLN A 330 -40.98 13.02 2.25
CA GLN A 330 -40.00 14.08 2.51
C GLN A 330 -38.57 13.57 2.64
N CYS A 331 -38.39 12.25 2.77
CA CYS A 331 -37.08 11.64 2.96
C CYS A 331 -36.39 11.51 1.60
N ARG A 332 -35.13 11.92 1.52
CA ARG A 332 -34.34 11.88 0.28
C ARG A 332 -33.29 10.79 0.36
N GLN A 333 -33.12 10.03 -0.71
CA GLN A 333 -32.03 9.07 -0.77
C GLN A 333 -30.69 9.80 -0.70
N LEU A 334 -29.79 9.28 0.13
CA LEU A 334 -28.44 9.79 0.29
C LEU A 334 -27.47 8.90 -0.49
N TYR A 335 -26.59 9.52 -1.26
CA TYR A 335 -25.53 8.87 -2.04
C TYR A 335 -24.20 9.27 -1.41
N PHE A 336 -23.31 8.30 -1.18
CA PHE A 336 -21.99 8.51 -0.59
C PHE A 336 -20.89 8.32 -1.63
#